data_AF-A0A1A8P4L2-F1
#
_entry.id   AF-A0A1A8P4L2-F1
#
_cell.length_a   1.000
_cell.length_b   1.000
_cell.length_c   1.000
_cell.angle_alpha   90.00
_cell.angle_beta   90.00
_cell.angle_gamma   90.00
#
_symmetry.space_group_name_H-M   'P 1'
#
loop_
_entity.id
_entity.type
_entity.pdbx_description
1 polymer ?
#
loop_
_entity_poly.entity_id
_entity_poly.type
_entity_poly.pdbx_seq_one_letter_code
_entity_poly.pdbx_strand_id
1 'polypeptide(L)' 'DNTYKAHCTVCRRSFSIGHGGLTDLKQNASSSRHMKNIKDVKAQGTLDPFVVHKAKAEADMVSKHCFFKPS' A
#
# COMPACT_ATOMS: atom_id res chain seq x y z
N ASP A 1 -21.68 2.90 -8.70
CA ASP A 1 -20.48 2.20 -8.21
C ASP A 1 -19.30 2.65 -9.06
N ASN A 2 -18.20 3.13 -8.47
CA ASN A 2 -17.06 3.61 -9.26
C ASN A 2 -16.18 2.41 -9.66
N THR A 3 -16.14 2.10 -10.96
CA THR A 3 -15.42 0.94 -11.54
C THR A 3 -13.90 1.04 -11.37
N TYR A 4 -13.36 2.24 -11.22
CA TYR A 4 -11.93 2.48 -11.12
C TYR A 4 -11.53 2.85 -9.69
N LYS A 5 -10.88 1.90 -8.99
CA LYS A 5 -10.37 2.07 -7.62
C LYS A 5 -8.89 1.70 -7.56
N ALA A 6 -8.12 2.44 -6.76
CA ALA A 6 -6.75 2.10 -6.42
C ALA A 6 -6.67 1.68 -4.95
N HIS A 7 -5.77 0.76 -4.63
CA HIS A 7 -5.48 0.35 -3.26
C HIS A 7 -4.10 0.87 -2.84
N CYS A 8 -4.04 1.58 -1.72
CA CYS A 8 -2.78 2.06 -1.16
C CYS A 8 -2.35 1.15 0.00
N THR A 9 -1.23 0.44 -0.16
CA THR A 9 -0.66 -0.47 0.85
C THR A 9 -0.21 0.26 2.12
N VAL A 10 0.27 1.49 1.99
CA VAL A 10 0.69 2.36 3.10
C VAL A 10 -0.51 2.85 3.91
N CYS A 11 -1.57 3.26 3.22
CA CYS A 11 -2.81 3.74 3.85
C CYS A 11 -3.76 2.61 4.27
N ARG A 12 -3.49 1.37 3.82
CA ARG A 12 -4.33 0.18 3.91
C ARG A 12 -5.79 0.45 3.54
N ARG A 13 -5.99 1.26 2.49
CA ARG A 13 -7.31 1.73 2.06
C ARG A 13 -7.41 1.81 0.55
N SER A 14 -8.59 1.49 0.05
CA SER A 14 -8.97 1.69 -1.35
C SER A 14 -9.68 3.03 -1.55
N PHE A 15 -9.39 3.71 -2.65
CA PHE A 15 -10.00 4.99 -3.02
C PHE A 15 -10.34 5.00 -4.51
N SER A 16 -11.29 5.86 -4.90
CA SER A 16 -11.68 6.01 -6.32
C SER A 16 -10.59 6.76 -7.07
N ILE A 17 -10.32 6.32 -8.31
CA ILE A 17 -9.45 7.03 -9.27
C ILE A 17 -10.21 7.36 -10.56
N GLY A 18 -11.54 7.19 -10.56
CA GLY A 18 -12.38 7.42 -11.74
C GLY A 18 -12.55 8.88 -12.12
N HIS A 19 -12.10 9.83 -11.28
CA HIS A 19 -12.30 11.26 -11.52
C HIS A 19 -11.10 11.90 -12.24
N GLY A 20 -9.89 11.63 -11.78
CA GLY A 20 -8.65 12.22 -12.29
C GLY A 20 -7.51 11.22 -12.51
N GLY A 21 -7.73 9.92 -12.28
CA GLY A 21 -6.76 8.85 -12.55
C GLY A 21 -5.44 9.09 -11.83
N LEU A 22 -4.41 9.49 -12.58
CA LEU A 22 -3.08 9.81 -12.04
C LEU A 22 -3.11 10.99 -11.06
N THR A 23 -4.00 11.96 -11.27
CA THR A 23 -4.15 13.11 -10.35
C THR A 23 -4.63 12.65 -8.97
N ASP A 24 -5.59 11.71 -8.92
CA ASP A 24 -6.07 11.14 -7.66
C ASP A 24 -4.96 10.37 -6.94
N LEU A 25 -4.12 9.64 -7.67
CA LEU A 25 -2.95 8.95 -7.12
C LEU A 25 -1.95 9.94 -6.51
N LYS A 26 -1.62 11.01 -7.23
CA LYS A 26 -0.69 12.05 -6.75
C LYS A 26 -1.25 12.76 -5.52
N GLN A 27 -2.53 13.11 -5.52
CA GLN A 27 -3.18 13.73 -4.37
C GLN A 27 -3.17 12.81 -3.14
N ASN A 28 -3.46 11.52 -3.31
CA ASN A 28 -3.33 10.55 -2.22
C ASN A 28 -1.88 10.45 -1.72
N ALA A 29 -0.89 10.39 -2.61
CA ALA A 29 0.53 10.29 -2.25
C ALA A 29 1.02 11.54 -1.49
N SER A 30 0.54 12.73 -1.86
CA SER A 30 0.86 13.99 -1.18
C SER A 30 -0.01 14.26 0.06
N SER A 31 -0.97 13.39 0.38
CA SER A 31 -1.85 13.60 1.53
C SER A 31 -1.08 13.48 2.85
N SER A 32 -1.42 14.33 3.81
CA SER A 32 -0.81 14.34 5.15
C SER A 32 -0.92 12.96 5.84
N ARG A 33 -2.05 12.28 5.66
CA ARG A 33 -2.28 10.92 6.15
C ARG A 33 -1.31 9.91 5.54
N HIS A 34 -1.13 9.94 4.22
CA HIS A 34 -0.19 9.06 3.55
C HIS A 34 1.24 9.30 4.06
N MET A 35 1.66 10.57 4.14
CA MET A 35 2.99 10.92 4.63
C MET A 35 3.21 10.50 6.10
N LYS A 36 2.21 10.63 6.96
CA LYS A 36 2.27 10.13 8.34
C LYS A 36 2.45 8.61 8.36
N ASN A 37 1.64 7.89 7.60
CA ASN A 37 1.73 6.44 7.52
C ASN A 37 3.08 5.96 6.97
N ILE A 38 3.69 6.67 6.00
CA ILE A 38 5.07 6.36 5.55
C ILE A 38 6.06 6.46 6.72
N LYS A 39 5.95 7.51 7.54
CA LYS A 39 6.82 7.68 8.72
C LYS A 39 6.60 6.57 9.73
N ASP A 40 5.35 6.20 9.98
CA ASP A 40 4.99 5.13 10.92
C ASP A 40 5.50 3.77 10.44
N VAL A 41 5.37 3.46 9.15
CA VAL A 41 5.91 2.22 8.53
C VAL A 41 7.44 2.19 8.63
N LYS A 42 8.12 3.31 8.38
CA LYS A 42 9.58 3.41 8.52
C LYS A 42 10.02 3.22 9.97
N ALA A 43 9.28 3.82 10.92
CA ALA A 43 9.53 3.64 12.34
C ALA A 43 9.31 2.18 12.75
N GLN A 44 8.26 1.52 12.25
CA GLN A 44 7.99 0.11 12.53
C GLN A 44 9.14 -0.80 12.08
N GLY A 45 9.72 -0.57 10.90
CA GLY A 45 10.92 -1.29 10.45
C GLY A 45 12.17 -1.03 11.31
N THR A 46 12.23 0.11 12.00
CA THR A 46 13.32 0.46 12.93
C THR A 46 13.08 -0.12 14.32
N LEU A 47 11.82 -0.33 14.69
CA LEU A 47 11.40 -0.90 15.98
C LEU A 47 11.31 -2.43 15.95
N ASP A 48 11.37 -3.06 14.78
CA ASP A 48 11.37 -4.54 14.61
C ASP A 48 12.38 -5.27 15.53
N PRO A 49 13.62 -4.79 15.75
CA PRO A 49 14.56 -5.40 16.70
C PRO A 49 14.16 -5.26 18.17
N PHE A 50 13.29 -4.31 18.49
CA PHE A 50 12.84 -4.00 19.85
C PHE A 50 11.47 -4.59 20.17
N VAL A 51 10.74 -5.06 19.16
CA VAL A 51 9.40 -5.63 19.30
C VAL A 51 9.49 -7.15 19.18
N VAL A 52 9.21 -7.86 20.28
CA VAL A 52 9.08 -9.32 20.25
C VAL A 52 7.81 -9.68 19.50
N HIS A 53 7.94 -9.99 18.21
CA HIS A 53 6.86 -10.57 17.42
C HIS A 53 6.64 -12.01 17.87
N LYS A 54 5.53 -12.28 18.60
CA LYS A 54 5.04 -13.66 18.76
C LYS A 54 4.76 -14.19 17.36
N ALA A 55 5.59 -15.12 16.90
CA ALA A 55 5.43 -15.78 15.61
C ALA A 55 4.05 -16.45 15.56
N LYS A 56 3.12 -15.86 14.81
CA LYS A 56 2.01 -16.61 14.24
C LYS A 56 2.44 -16.94 12.82
N ALA A 57 3.00 -18.13 12.67
CA ALA A 57 3.08 -18.80 11.38
C ALA A 57 1.68 -18.82 10.75
N GLU A 58 1.62 -18.55 9.44
CA GLU A 58 0.99 -19.40 8.42
C GLU A 58 0.69 -18.58 7.15
N ALA A 59 1.20 -19.09 6.03
CA ALA A 59 0.78 -18.89 4.65
C ALA A 59 1.15 -17.60 3.91
N ASP A 60 2.44 -17.52 3.59
CA ASP A 60 2.98 -16.92 2.36
C ASP A 60 2.55 -17.77 1.15
N MET A 61 1.51 -17.37 0.41
CA MET A 61 1.28 -17.84 -0.97
C MET A 61 0.46 -16.82 -1.79
N VAL A 62 0.86 -16.72 -3.06
CA VAL A 62 0.13 -16.19 -4.24
C VAL A 62 0.57 -14.81 -4.77
N SER A 63 1.63 -14.95 -5.60
CA SER A 63 1.67 -14.50 -6.99
C SER A 63 2.12 -13.06 -7.28
N LYS A 64 3.45 -12.91 -7.31
CA LYS A 64 4.13 -12.20 -8.38
C LYS A 64 3.59 -12.68 -9.72
N HIS A 65 2.69 -11.91 -10.31
CA HIS A 65 2.33 -12.04 -11.70
C HIS A 65 2.60 -10.73 -12.42
N CYS A 66 3.89 -10.49 -12.63
CA CYS A 66 4.35 -9.60 -13.68
C CYS A 66 4.03 -10.30 -15.01
N PHE A 67 2.89 -9.99 -15.65
CA PHE A 67 2.76 -10.29 -17.08
C PHE A 67 3.48 -9.20 -17.87
N PHE A 68 4.71 -9.53 -18.20
CA PHE A 68 5.43 -9.07 -19.37
C PHE A 68 4.55 -9.33 -20.60
N LYS A 69 4.22 -8.30 -21.39
CA LYS A 69 3.67 -8.47 -22.74
C LYS A 69 4.82 -8.75 -23.71
N PRO A 70 4.74 -9.84 -24.49
CA PRO A 70 5.28 -9.84 -25.82
C PRO A 70 4.16 -10.11 -26.84
N SER A 71 3.85 -9.11 -27.65
CA SER A 71 4.08 -9.11 -29.10
C SER A 71 3.22 -8.06 -29.78
#